data_AF-A0A970PKM2-F1
#
_entry.id   AF-A0A970PKM2-F1
#
_cell.length_a   1.000
_cell.length_b   1.000
_cell.length_c   1.000
_cell.angle_alpha   90.00
_cell.angle_beta   90.00
_cell.angle_gamma   90.00
#
_symmetry.space_group_name_H-M   'P 1'
#
loop_
_entity.id
_entity.type
_entity.pdbx_description
1 polymer ?
#
loop_
_entity_poly.entity_id
_entity_poly.type
_entity_poly.pdbx_seq_one_letter_code
_entity_poly.pdbx_strand_id
1 'polypeptide(L)'
;MLSISKGYYPLWHSFSLQIECDLHFSPAALYHLQGPNGSGKSSFISQILIPKLRETDALLLHFEQDTHLQLQALRAWAAIFSKGTRINTEAEMVDFLLQDLHHTYQMQPKPVWIVADELYHLQRLGQLSLPAGLIYCAHHQELQGSRPIHFEPISSTQSRVYA
;
A
#
# COMPACT_ATOMS: atom_id res chain seq x y z
N MET A 1 -10.50 2.88 11.49
CA MET A 1 -9.15 3.20 11.99
C MET A 1 -8.39 1.89 12.12
N LEU A 2 -7.19 1.81 11.57
CA LEU A 2 -6.34 0.63 11.65
C LEU A 2 -5.28 0.87 12.73
N SER A 3 -5.02 -0.14 13.57
CA SER A 3 -3.97 -0.07 14.58
C SER A 3 -3.05 -1.29 14.52
N ILE A 4 -1.74 -1.03 14.61
CA ILE A 4 -0.69 -2.04 14.71
C ILE A 4 0.01 -1.80 16.04
N SER A 5 -0.12 -2.74 16.95
CA SER A 5 0.47 -2.61 18.29
C SER A 5 1.99 -2.55 18.22
N LYS A 6 2.59 -1.87 19.20
CA LYS A 6 4.02 -1.97 19.47
C LYS A 6 4.39 -3.41 19.79
N GLY A 7 5.62 -3.78 19.44
CA GLY A 7 6.14 -5.11 19.72
C GLY A 7 7.17 -5.58 18.71
N TYR A 8 7.55 -6.84 18.87
CA TYR A 8 8.49 -7.52 17.99
C TYR A 8 7.73 -8.41 17.02
N TYR A 9 7.98 -8.20 15.73
CA TYR A 9 7.33 -8.91 14.63
C TYR A 9 8.37 -9.68 13.83
N PRO A 10 8.48 -11.01 14.00
CA PRO A 10 9.33 -11.84 13.13
C PRO A 10 8.69 -11.93 11.75
N LEU A 11 9.38 -11.44 10.71
CA LEU A 11 8.87 -11.47 9.33
C LEU A 11 9.31 -12.71 8.57
N TRP A 12 10.55 -13.17 8.80
CA TRP A 12 11.08 -14.46 8.35
C TRP A 12 12.21 -14.91 9.26
N HIS A 13 12.80 -16.08 8.95
CA HIS A 13 13.70 -16.84 9.82
C HIS A 13 14.90 -16.07 10.41
N SER A 14 15.28 -14.93 9.83
CA SER A 14 16.44 -14.13 10.27
C SER A 14 16.19 -12.63 10.25
N PHE A 15 14.93 -12.18 10.21
CA PHE A 15 14.62 -10.75 10.20
C PHE A 15 13.37 -10.42 11.00
N SER A 16 13.46 -9.36 11.81
CA SER A 16 12.36 -8.87 12.63
C SER A 16 12.20 -7.35 12.52
N LEU A 17 10.97 -6.89 12.75
CA LEU A 17 10.68 -5.49 12.98
C LEU A 17 10.36 -5.26 14.46
N GLN A 18 11.01 -4.27 15.04
CA GLN A 18 10.62 -3.71 16.34
C GLN A 18 9.76 -2.47 16.09
N ILE A 19 8.45 -2.60 16.28
CA ILE A 19 7.53 -1.47 16.27
C ILE A 19 7.59 -0.82 17.67
N GLU A 20 8.12 0.40 17.77
CA GLU A 20 8.40 1.05 19.06
C GLU A 20 7.14 1.54 19.78
N CYS A 21 6.19 2.06 19.01
CA CYS A 21 4.93 2.61 19.49
C CYS A 21 3.78 2.09 18.64
N ASP A 22 2.56 2.10 19.20
CA ASP A 22 1.38 1.70 18.44
C ASP A 22 1.24 2.61 17.21
N LEU A 23 1.22 2.00 16.03
CA LEU A 23 1.02 2.70 14.77
C LEU A 23 -0.48 2.81 14.50
N HIS A 24 -0.95 4.04 14.30
CA HIS A 24 -2.35 4.32 14.04
C HIS A 24 -2.53 4.92 12.64
N PHE A 25 -3.35 4.26 11.83
CA PHE A 25 -3.70 4.71 10.50
C PHE A 25 -5.19 5.09 10.46
N SER A 26 -5.43 6.30 9.98
CA SER A 26 -6.78 6.83 9.74
C SER A 26 -7.16 6.75 8.26
N PRO A 27 -8.42 6.39 7.94
CA PRO A 27 -8.97 6.67 6.62
C PRO A 27 -8.86 8.17 6.29
N ALA A 28 -8.73 8.51 5.01
CA ALA A 28 -8.53 9.89 4.53
C ALA A 28 -7.22 10.57 4.99
N ALA A 29 -6.21 9.81 5.41
CA ALA A 29 -4.88 10.31 5.71
C ALA A 29 -3.81 9.62 4.84
N LEU A 30 -2.72 10.33 4.61
CA LEU A 30 -1.59 9.88 3.80
C LEU A 30 -0.42 9.48 4.72
N TYR A 31 0.18 8.32 4.49
CA TYR A 31 1.31 7.81 5.25
C TYR A 31 2.43 7.36 4.30
N HIS A 32 3.65 7.79 4.58
CA HIS A 32 4.83 7.45 3.81
C HIS A 32 5.73 6.54 4.64
N LEU A 33 5.90 5.29 4.21
CA LEU A 33 6.88 4.38 4.79
C LEU A 33 8.27 4.77 4.27
N GLN A 34 9.09 5.32 5.16
CA GLN A 34 10.41 5.88 4.83
C GLN A 34 11.52 5.00 5.41
N GLY A 35 12.57 4.78 4.63
CA GLY A 35 13.73 4.01 5.09
C GLY A 35 14.55 3.48 3.91
N PRO A 36 15.81 3.09 4.15
CA PRO A 36 16.68 2.59 3.08
C PRO A 36 16.17 1.27 2.49
N ASN A 37 16.74 0.87 1.36
CA ASN A 37 16.52 -0.47 0.80
C ASN A 37 16.93 -1.54 1.81
N GLY A 38 16.12 -2.61 1.93
CA GLY A 38 16.34 -3.67 2.91
C GLY A 38 15.90 -3.36 4.34
N SER A 39 15.32 -2.18 4.61
CA SER A 39 14.82 -1.83 5.96
C SER A 39 13.54 -2.57 6.37
N GLY A 40 12.90 -3.30 5.45
CA GLY A 40 11.72 -4.13 5.75
C GLY A 40 10.36 -3.50 5.43
N LYS A 41 10.30 -2.42 4.63
CA LYS A 41 9.05 -1.74 4.23
C LYS A 41 8.06 -2.66 3.51
N SER A 42 8.47 -3.27 2.40
CA SER A 42 7.65 -4.19 1.60
C SER A 42 7.25 -5.44 2.41
N SER A 43 8.12 -5.87 3.32
CA SER A 43 7.85 -6.96 4.26
C SER A 43 6.80 -6.60 5.30
N PHE A 44 6.85 -5.37 5.85
CA PHE A 44 5.80 -4.84 6.71
C PHE A 44 4.47 -4.75 5.97
N ILE A 45 4.47 -4.27 4.73
CA ILE A 45 3.29 -4.19 3.88
C ILE A 45 2.65 -5.59 3.75
N SER A 46 3.41 -6.56 3.25
CA SER A 46 2.90 -7.88 2.91
C SER A 46 2.57 -8.77 4.12
N GLN A 47 3.35 -8.70 5.20
CA GLN A 47 3.24 -9.63 6.33
C GLN A 47 2.47 -9.08 7.53
N ILE A 48 2.31 -7.75 7.65
CA ILE A 48 1.63 -7.12 8.80
C ILE A 48 0.45 -6.27 8.34
N LEU A 49 0.70 -5.32 7.45
CA LEU A 49 -0.29 -4.30 7.07
C LEU A 49 -1.45 -4.89 6.28
N ILE A 50 -1.17 -5.58 5.17
CA ILE A 50 -2.18 -6.18 4.30
C ILE A 50 -3.02 -7.24 5.03
N PRO A 51 -2.45 -8.18 5.81
CA PRO A 51 -3.24 -9.11 6.61
C PRO A 51 -4.21 -8.40 7.56
N LYS A 52 -3.75 -7.40 8.32
CA LYS A 52 -4.62 -6.63 9.22
C LYS A 52 -5.70 -5.84 8.48
N LEU A 53 -5.40 -5.28 7.31
CA LEU A 53 -6.39 -4.58 6.49
C LEU A 53 -7.49 -5.52 5.99
N ARG A 54 -7.14 -6.76 5.64
CA ARG A 54 -8.10 -7.80 5.21
C ARG A 54 -9.04 -8.26 6.33
N GLU A 55 -8.67 -8.08 7.59
CA GLU A 55 -9.54 -8.36 8.75
C GLU A 55 -10.60 -7.26 8.95
N THR A 56 -10.46 -6.11 8.29
CA THR A 56 -11.41 -4.99 8.41
C THR A 56 -12.50 -5.07 7.34
N ASP A 57 -13.71 -4.60 7.66
CA ASP A 57 -14.76 -4.40 6.67
C ASP A 57 -14.48 -3.12 5.84
N ALA A 58 -13.54 -3.22 4.92
CA ALA A 58 -13.05 -2.12 4.09
C ALA A 58 -12.78 -2.55 2.65
N LEU A 59 -12.79 -1.59 1.73
CA LEU A 59 -12.26 -1.80 0.39
C LEU A 59 -10.74 -1.61 0.44
N LEU A 60 -10.00 -2.56 -0.14
CA LEU A 60 -8.55 -2.55 -0.19
C LEU A 60 -8.09 -2.62 -1.63
N LEU A 61 -7.34 -1.60 -2.07
CA LEU A 61 -6.59 -1.62 -3.31
C LEU A 61 -5.10 -1.68 -2.99
N HIS A 62 -4.41 -2.69 -3.52
CA HIS A 62 -2.98 -2.92 -3.29
C HIS A 62 -2.24 -2.88 -4.62
N PHE A 63 -1.26 -1.98 -4.73
CA PHE A 63 -0.28 -1.94 -5.81
C PHE A 63 1.00 -2.61 -5.30
N GLU A 64 1.36 -3.72 -5.93
CA GLU A 64 2.52 -4.53 -5.55
C GLU A 64 3.82 -3.96 -6.12
N GLN A 65 4.95 -4.26 -5.46
CA GLN A 65 6.28 -3.84 -5.89
C GLN A 65 6.62 -4.32 -7.31
N ASP A 66 6.23 -5.56 -7.64
CA ASP A 66 6.40 -6.14 -8.98
C ASP A 66 5.28 -5.71 -9.92
N THR A 67 5.16 -4.39 -10.17
CA THR A 67 4.07 -3.80 -10.96
C THR A 67 3.91 -4.42 -12.35
N HIS A 68 5.01 -4.89 -12.94
CA HIS A 68 4.97 -5.58 -14.23
C HIS A 68 4.16 -6.89 -14.18
N LEU A 69 4.31 -7.69 -13.11
CA LEU A 69 3.54 -8.92 -12.93
C LEU A 69 2.06 -8.61 -12.68
N GLN A 70 1.79 -7.59 -11.85
CA GLN A 70 0.42 -7.12 -11.60
C GLN A 70 -0.26 -6.64 -12.90
N LEU A 71 0.46 -5.87 -13.72
CA LEU A 71 -0.02 -5.41 -15.03
C LEU A 71 -0.33 -6.59 -15.96
N GLN A 72 0.54 -7.60 -16.02
CA GLN A 72 0.29 -8.80 -16.82
C GLN A 72 -0.95 -9.56 -16.37
N ALA A 73 -1.12 -9.75 -15.05
CA ALA A 73 -2.30 -10.40 -14.48
C ALA A 73 -3.58 -9.62 -14.82
N LEU A 74 -3.56 -8.30 -14.67
CA LEU A 74 -4.71 -7.46 -14.97
C LEU A 74 -5.04 -7.44 -16.47
N ARG A 75 -4.03 -7.48 -17.35
CA ARG A 75 -4.22 -7.63 -18.81
C ARG A 75 -4.93 -8.92 -19.16
N ALA A 76 -4.50 -10.03 -18.57
CA ALA A 76 -5.11 -11.33 -18.78
C ALA A 76 -6.57 -11.33 -18.29
N TRP A 77 -6.82 -10.78 -17.11
CA TRP A 77 -8.16 -10.62 -16.56
C TRP A 77 -9.05 -9.76 -17.46
N ALA A 78 -8.59 -8.59 -17.90
CA ALA A 78 -9.35 -7.67 -18.74
C ALA A 78 -9.69 -8.27 -20.11
N ALA A 79 -8.77 -9.05 -20.70
CA ALA A 79 -9.02 -9.76 -21.95
C ALA A 79 -10.17 -10.79 -21.86
N ILE A 80 -10.38 -11.37 -20.68
CA ILE A 80 -11.43 -12.37 -20.42
C ILE A 80 -12.75 -11.69 -20.04
N PHE A 81 -12.69 -10.74 -19.10
CA PHE A 81 -13.88 -10.23 -18.39
C PHE A 81 -14.31 -8.83 -18.82
N SER A 82 -13.43 -8.01 -19.41
CA SER A 82 -13.70 -6.62 -19.75
C SER A 82 -13.47 -6.35 -21.23
N LYS A 83 -14.41 -6.82 -22.08
CA LYS A 83 -14.32 -6.70 -23.54
C LYS A 83 -14.06 -5.26 -23.97
N GLY A 84 -12.92 -5.03 -24.62
CA GLY A 84 -12.55 -3.74 -25.21
C GLY A 84 -11.61 -2.89 -24.36
N THR A 85 -11.43 -3.21 -23.07
CA THR A 85 -10.47 -2.49 -22.22
C THR A 85 -9.05 -2.95 -22.52
N ARG A 86 -8.18 -2.02 -22.90
CA ARG A 86 -6.75 -2.26 -23.09
C ARG A 86 -5.98 -1.58 -21.97
N ILE A 87 -5.17 -2.37 -21.26
CA ILE A 87 -4.31 -1.91 -20.17
C ILE A 87 -2.90 -2.30 -20.56
N ASN A 88 -2.08 -1.38 -21.06
CA ASN A 88 -0.74 -1.70 -21.58
C ASN A 88 0.38 -1.10 -20.73
N THR A 89 0.06 -0.09 -19.93
CA THR A 89 1.00 0.66 -19.11
C THR A 89 0.62 0.63 -17.64
N GLU A 90 1.58 0.89 -16.76
CA GLU A 90 1.31 1.07 -15.33
C GLU A 90 0.30 2.21 -15.09
N ALA A 91 0.42 3.32 -15.81
CA ALA A 91 -0.52 4.43 -15.71
C ALA A 91 -1.98 4.01 -16.00
N GLU A 92 -2.20 3.26 -17.07
CA GLU A 92 -3.53 2.73 -17.41
C GLU A 92 -4.02 1.70 -16.38
N MET A 93 -3.11 0.90 -15.80
CA MET A 93 -3.43 -0.04 -14.73
C MET A 93 -3.94 0.70 -13.48
N VAL A 94 -3.24 1.76 -13.07
CA VAL A 94 -3.65 2.62 -11.96
C VAL A 94 -5.01 3.22 -12.24
N ASP A 95 -5.22 3.85 -13.40
CA ASP A 95 -6.50 4.46 -13.75
C ASP A 95 -7.65 3.45 -13.74
N PHE A 96 -7.43 2.28 -14.32
CA PHE A 96 -8.41 1.20 -14.35
C PHE A 96 -8.81 0.77 -12.95
N LEU A 97 -7.83 0.49 -12.07
CA LEU A 97 -8.08 0.03 -10.71
C LEU A 97 -8.71 1.11 -9.83
N LEU A 98 -8.35 2.38 -10.03
CA LEU A 98 -8.99 3.50 -9.32
C LEU A 98 -10.45 3.69 -9.78
N GLN A 99 -10.73 3.51 -11.06
CA GLN A 99 -12.09 3.58 -11.59
C GLN A 99 -12.96 2.44 -11.06
N ASP A 100 -12.44 1.21 -11.03
CA ASP A 100 -13.10 0.04 -10.46
C ASP A 100 -13.38 0.23 -8.95
N LEU A 101 -12.39 0.74 -8.20
CA LEU A 101 -12.54 1.10 -6.79
C LEU A 101 -13.62 2.16 -6.58
N HIS A 102 -13.65 3.21 -7.42
CA HIS A 102 -14.65 4.26 -7.32
C HIS A 102 -16.06 3.73 -7.59
N HIS A 103 -16.23 2.90 -8.63
CA HIS A 103 -17.50 2.25 -8.94
C HIS A 103 -17.97 1.35 -7.79
N THR A 104 -17.06 0.53 -7.26
CA THR A 104 -17.36 -0.36 -6.11
C THR A 104 -17.78 0.45 -4.89
N TYR A 105 -17.08 1.54 -4.59
CA TYR A 105 -17.42 2.42 -3.48
C TYR A 105 -18.80 3.09 -3.65
N GLN A 106 -19.18 3.50 -4.87
CA GLN A 106 -20.50 4.07 -5.13
C GLN A 106 -21.63 3.05 -4.85
N MET A 107 -21.40 1.78 -5.19
CA MET A 107 -22.38 0.72 -4.96
C MET A 107 -22.43 0.28 -3.51
N GLN A 108 -21.29 0.28 -2.83
CA GLN A 108 -21.16 -0.13 -1.42
C GLN A 108 -20.16 0.78 -0.68
N PRO A 109 -20.63 1.91 -0.13
CA PRO A 109 -19.76 2.83 0.60
C PRO A 109 -19.17 2.18 1.85
N LYS A 110 -17.84 2.09 1.90
CA LYS A 110 -17.05 1.53 3.01
C LYS A 110 -15.75 2.31 3.16
N PRO A 111 -15.06 2.23 4.31
CA PRO A 111 -13.70 2.74 4.43
C PRO A 111 -12.81 2.19 3.30
N VAL A 112 -11.97 3.06 2.74
CA VAL A 112 -11.09 2.70 1.62
C VAL A 112 -9.63 2.81 2.05
N TRP A 113 -8.87 1.76 1.75
CA TRP A 113 -7.43 1.72 1.94
C TRP A 113 -6.75 1.47 0.61
N ILE A 114 -5.74 2.29 0.33
CA ILE A 114 -4.84 2.11 -0.80
C ILE A 114 -3.45 1.90 -0.25
N VAL A 115 -2.83 0.80 -0.64
CA VAL A 115 -1.45 0.48 -0.29
C VAL A 115 -0.64 0.43 -1.56
N ALA A 116 0.46 1.17 -1.63
CA ALA A 116 1.32 1.22 -2.82
C ALA A 116 2.79 0.96 -2.46
N ASP A 117 3.34 -0.11 -3.01
CA ASP A 117 4.74 -0.51 -2.83
C ASP A 117 5.55 -0.14 -4.09
N GLU A 118 6.35 0.93 -4.02
CA GLU A 118 7.21 1.42 -5.13
C GLU A 118 6.49 1.75 -6.46
N LEU A 119 5.23 2.21 -6.39
CA LEU A 119 4.47 2.62 -7.57
C LEU A 119 5.08 3.89 -8.21
N TYR A 120 5.39 3.84 -9.52
CA TYR A 120 6.01 4.97 -10.23
C TYR A 120 5.03 6.11 -10.46
N HIS A 121 3.76 5.82 -10.77
CA HIS A 121 2.71 6.82 -11.00
C HIS A 121 1.94 7.22 -9.72
N LEU A 122 2.63 7.33 -8.58
CA LEU A 122 2.05 7.62 -7.27
C LEU A 122 1.18 8.90 -7.23
N GLN A 123 1.53 9.94 -7.98
CA GLN A 123 0.77 11.19 -8.08
C GLN A 123 -0.71 10.99 -8.46
N ARG A 124 -1.02 9.93 -9.21
CA ARG A 124 -2.40 9.63 -9.61
C ARG A 124 -3.26 9.24 -8.40
N LEU A 125 -2.67 8.64 -7.36
CA LEU A 125 -3.36 8.30 -6.12
C LEU A 125 -3.71 9.56 -5.31
N GLY A 126 -2.89 10.62 -5.40
CA GLY A 126 -3.17 11.90 -4.73
C GLY A 126 -4.34 12.68 -5.32
N GLN A 127 -4.83 12.30 -6.52
CA GLN A 127 -5.93 12.96 -7.22
C GLN A 127 -7.30 12.31 -6.95
N LEU A 128 -7.35 11.31 -6.07
CA LEU A 128 -8.58 10.63 -5.74
C LEU A 128 -9.59 11.54 -5.04
N SER A 129 -10.82 11.54 -5.54
CA SER A 129 -11.94 12.29 -4.97
C SER A 129 -12.63 11.60 -3.80
N LEU A 130 -12.22 10.36 -3.47
CA LEU A 130 -12.82 9.54 -2.42
C LEU A 130 -11.97 9.56 -1.14
N PRO A 131 -12.60 9.49 0.06
CA PRO A 131 -11.88 9.55 1.33
C PRO A 131 -11.13 8.24 1.61
N ALA A 132 -9.95 8.08 0.99
CA ALA A 132 -9.07 6.92 1.15
C ALA A 132 -7.92 7.17 2.12
N GLY A 133 -7.61 6.19 2.97
CA GLY A 133 -6.31 6.14 3.62
C GLY A 133 -5.27 5.60 2.64
N LEU A 134 -4.21 6.36 2.39
CA LEU A 134 -3.11 5.96 1.50
C LEU A 134 -1.87 5.65 2.33
N ILE A 135 -1.32 4.45 2.18
CA ILE A 135 -0.05 4.05 2.79
C ILE A 135 0.88 3.65 1.65
N TYR A 136 2.01 4.34 1.51
CA TYR A 136 2.90 4.07 0.38
C TYR A 136 4.36 4.03 0.79
N CYS A 137 5.18 3.29 0.06
CA CYS A 137 6.62 3.54 -0.03
C CYS A 137 6.98 3.88 -1.47
N ALA A 138 7.85 4.88 -1.61
CA ALA A 138 8.41 5.29 -2.89
C ALA A 138 9.74 5.97 -2.63
N HIS A 139 10.75 5.67 -3.45
CA HIS A 139 12.05 6.33 -3.40
C HIS A 139 12.13 7.63 -4.21
N HIS A 140 11.23 7.80 -5.18
CA HIS A 140 11.31 8.87 -6.17
C HIS A 140 10.37 10.05 -5.88
N GLN A 141 9.42 9.87 -4.97
CA GLN A 141 8.36 10.84 -4.76
C GLN A 141 7.82 10.79 -3.33
N GLU A 142 7.53 11.98 -2.81
CA GLU A 142 6.79 12.18 -1.57
C GLU A 142 5.53 12.97 -1.88
N LEU A 143 4.38 12.49 -1.39
CA LEU A 143 3.12 13.20 -1.50
C LEU A 143 3.01 14.22 -0.37
N GLN A 144 2.60 15.44 -0.72
CA GLN A 144 2.47 16.53 0.25
C GLN A 144 1.43 16.18 1.33
N GLY A 145 1.77 16.45 2.60
CA GLY A 145 0.89 16.16 3.73
C GLY A 145 0.92 14.70 4.19
N SER A 146 1.83 13.88 3.66
CA SER A 146 2.09 12.54 4.17
C SER A 146 2.69 12.58 5.58
N ARG A 147 2.27 11.63 6.41
CA ARG A 147 2.82 11.38 7.74
C ARG A 147 3.90 10.32 7.61
N PRO A 148 5.15 10.59 8.03
CA PRO A 148 6.20 9.60 7.89
C PRO A 148 5.99 8.45 8.87
N ILE A 149 6.36 7.24 8.43
CA ILE A 149 6.58 6.07 9.28
C ILE A 149 7.98 5.59 8.95
N HIS A 150 8.91 5.76 9.87
CA HIS A 150 10.33 5.53 9.67
C HIS A 150 10.69 4.06 9.92
N PHE A 151 11.53 3.52 9.05
CA PHE A 151 12.14 2.20 9.11
C PHE A 151 13.66 2.40 9.19
N GLU A 152 14.22 2.18 10.37
CA GLU A 152 15.64 2.36 10.64
C GLU A 152 16.29 0.98 10.86
N PRO A 153 17.22 0.54 9.99
CA PRO A 153 17.97 -0.68 10.24
C PRO A 153 18.85 -0.54 11.49
N ILE A 154 18.64 -1.40 12.49
CA ILE A 154 19.49 -1.47 13.69
C ILE A 154 20.64 -2.46 13.46
N SER A 155 20.35 -3.55 12.75
CA SER A 155 21.31 -4.59 12.39
C SER A 155 20.91 -5.28 11.08
N SER A 156 21.72 -6.23 10.61
CA SER A 156 21.39 -7.06 9.45
C SER A 156 20.14 -7.94 9.64
N THR A 157 19.65 -8.09 10.87
CA THR A 157 18.53 -8.98 11.23
C THR A 157 17.36 -8.24 11.87
N GLN A 158 17.46 -6.91 11.99
CA GLN A 158 16.45 -6.13 12.70
C GLN A 158 16.39 -4.70 12.21
N SER A 159 15.16 -4.22 11.99
CA SER A 159 14.86 -2.80 11.86
C SER A 159 13.90 -2.34 12.93
N ARG A 160 14.01 -1.06 13.27
CA ARG A 160 13.11 -0.30 14.12
C ARG A 160 12.05 0.40 13.26
N VAL A 161 10.82 0.46 13.75
CA VAL A 161 9.71 1.17 13.12
C VAL A 161 9.07 2.14 14.11
N TYR A 162 8.94 3.41 13.72
CA TYR A 162 8.36 4.48 14.53
C TYR A 162 7.67 5.53 13.64
N ALA A 163 6.73 6.29 14.23
CA ALA A 163 5.95 7.35 13.58
C ALA A 163 6.32 8.72 14.12
#